data_AF-A0A1W9SFX4-F1
#
_entry.id   AF-A0A1W9SFX4-F1
#
_cell.length_a   1.000
_cell.length_b   1.000
_cell.length_c   1.000
_cell.angle_alpha   90.00
_cell.angle_beta   90.00
_cell.angle_gamma   90.00
#
_symmetry.space_group_name_H-M   'P 1'
#
loop_
_entity.id
_entity.type
_entity.pdbx_description
1 polymer ?
#
loop_
_entity_poly.entity_id
_entity_poly.type
_entity_poly.pdbx_seq_one_letter_code
_entity_poly.pdbx_strand_id
1 'polypeptide(L)'
;MSNLPYLVVSDGKGNTFEVPELRMVGAALNKYMLPGSDELIPLPVGSDLFELPGCKPVGYNPETREFVLLEEYHGQTVSAAAAFMAPAYMQLYRGAYVKAYNAPTLPLYAYTAVGWKNGEFY
;
A
#
# COMPACT_ATOMS: atom_id res chain seq x y z
N MET A 1 -2.89 3.49 -20.41
CA MET A 1 -2.14 3.44 -19.15
C MET A 1 -3.02 2.76 -18.13
N SER A 2 -2.51 1.69 -17.54
CA SER A 2 -3.22 0.74 -16.68
C SER A 2 -4.04 1.45 -15.60
N ASN A 3 -5.28 1.01 -15.43
CA ASN A 3 -6.20 1.45 -14.38
C ASN A 3 -5.72 0.87 -13.03
N LEU A 4 -4.56 1.32 -12.57
CA LEU A 4 -3.97 0.93 -11.29
C LEU A 4 -4.86 1.42 -10.15
N PRO A 5 -5.02 0.63 -9.08
CA PRO A 5 -5.67 1.09 -7.87
C PRO A 5 -4.97 2.31 -7.26
N TYR A 6 -5.74 3.10 -6.52
CA TYR A 6 -5.25 4.22 -5.73
C TYR A 6 -4.39 3.72 -4.57
N LEU A 7 -3.42 4.54 -4.15
CA LEU A 7 -2.67 4.28 -2.92
C LEU A 7 -3.63 4.29 -1.73
N VAL A 8 -3.52 3.29 -0.86
CA VAL A 8 -4.25 3.24 0.41
C VAL A 8 -3.30 3.56 1.55
N VAL A 9 -3.75 4.41 2.47
CA VAL A 9 -2.99 4.84 3.65
C VAL A 9 -3.86 4.73 4.91
N SER A 10 -3.23 4.82 6.08
CA SER A 10 -3.88 4.85 7.39
C SER A 10 -3.68 6.18 8.11
N ASP A 11 -4.67 6.62 8.87
CA ASP A 11 -4.63 7.85 9.69
C ASP A 11 -4.02 7.65 11.09
N GLY A 12 -3.57 6.44 11.46
CA GLY A 12 -3.07 6.16 12.81
C GLY A 12 -4.15 5.92 13.86
N LYS A 13 -5.43 5.99 13.48
CA LYS A 13 -6.60 5.90 14.37
C LYS A 13 -7.54 4.75 14.01
N GLY A 14 -7.05 3.84 13.17
CA GLY A 14 -7.79 2.65 12.71
C GLY A 14 -8.61 2.88 11.44
N ASN A 15 -8.51 4.05 10.80
CA ASN A 15 -9.16 4.27 9.51
C ASN A 15 -8.14 4.16 8.38
N THR A 16 -8.55 3.52 7.30
CA THR A 16 -7.82 3.53 6.04
C THR A 16 -8.62 4.23 4.96
N PHE A 17 -7.92 4.89 4.04
CA PHE A 17 -8.53 5.67 2.96
C PHE A 17 -7.58 5.75 1.76
N GLU A 18 -8.14 6.05 0.60
CA GLU A 18 -7.39 6.21 -0.64
C GLU A 18 -6.84 7.64 -0.83
N VAL A 19 -5.72 7.73 -1.56
CA VAL A 19 -5.13 9.00 -2.02
C VAL A 19 -5.29 9.05 -3.55
N PRO A 20 -6.32 9.74 -4.09
CA PRO A 20 -6.69 9.68 -5.50
C PRO A 20 -5.61 10.17 -6.47
N GLU A 21 -4.73 11.06 -6.01
CA GLU A 21 -3.61 11.61 -6.78
C GLU A 21 -2.49 10.59 -7.02
N LEU A 22 -2.42 9.54 -6.20
CA LEU A 22 -1.36 8.53 -6.24
C LEU A 22 -1.92 7.15 -6.60
N ARG A 23 -1.06 6.30 -7.15
CA ARG A 23 -1.35 4.89 -7.43
C ARG A 23 -0.61 3.98 -6.47
N MET A 24 -1.19 2.80 -6.24
CA MET A 24 -0.57 1.77 -5.41
C MET A 24 0.80 1.37 -5.97
N VAL A 25 1.70 1.01 -5.06
CA VAL A 25 3.05 0.58 -5.39
C VAL A 25 3.35 -0.68 -4.58
N GLY A 26 3.93 -1.66 -5.25
CA GLY A 26 4.50 -2.84 -4.62
C GLY A 26 6.00 -2.67 -4.38
N ALA A 27 6.54 -3.38 -3.40
CA ALA A 27 7.98 -3.47 -3.15
C ALA A 27 8.49 -4.90 -3.38
N ALA A 28 9.46 -5.03 -4.28
CA ALA A 28 10.23 -6.24 -4.52
C ALA A 28 11.69 -5.98 -4.15
N LEU A 29 12.16 -6.62 -3.07
CA LEU A 29 13.47 -6.34 -2.47
C LEU A 29 13.66 -4.84 -2.20
N ASN A 30 14.58 -4.18 -2.90
CA ASN A 30 14.92 -2.77 -2.79
C ASN A 30 14.34 -1.91 -3.95
N LYS A 31 13.40 -2.46 -4.73
CA LYS A 31 12.79 -1.78 -5.86
C LYS A 31 11.30 -1.55 -5.64
N TYR A 32 10.84 -0.39 -6.07
CA TYR A 32 9.41 -0.09 -6.22
C TYR A 32 8.92 -0.58 -7.57
N MET A 33 7.76 -1.21 -7.56
CA MET A 33 7.14 -1.88 -8.70
C MET A 33 5.71 -1.37 -8.86
N LEU A 34 5.32 -1.13 -10.11
CA LEU A 34 3.92 -0.95 -10.47
C LEU A 34 3.38 -2.32 -10.86
N PRO A 35 2.37 -2.85 -10.13
CA PRO A 35 1.82 -4.15 -10.49
C PRO A 35 1.23 -4.17 -11.91
N GLY A 36 1.44 -5.27 -12.62
CA GLY A 36 0.70 -5.57 -13.85
C GLY A 36 -0.79 -5.74 -13.58
N SER A 37 -1.64 -5.50 -14.59
CA SER A 37 -3.09 -5.71 -14.44
C SER A 37 -3.48 -7.18 -14.22
N ASP A 38 -2.63 -8.10 -14.71
CA ASP A 38 -2.71 -9.54 -14.54
C ASP A 38 -2.09 -10.04 -13.21
N GLU A 39 -1.41 -9.16 -12.48
CA GLU A 39 -0.83 -9.43 -11.16
C GLU A 39 -1.74 -8.99 -10.00
N LEU A 40 -2.83 -8.28 -10.31
CA LEU A 40 -3.80 -7.76 -9.35
C LEU A 40 -5.07 -8.60 -9.35
N ILE A 41 -5.54 -8.93 -8.15
CA ILE A 41 -6.82 -9.59 -7.92
C ILE A 41 -7.59 -8.76 -6.88
N PRO A 42 -8.93 -8.77 -6.88
CA PRO A 42 -9.68 -8.25 -5.74
C PRO A 42 -9.21 -8.95 -4.46
N LEU A 43 -9.10 -8.17 -3.38
CA LEU A 43 -8.62 -8.67 -2.10
C LEU A 43 -9.50 -9.84 -1.64
N PRO A 44 -8.94 -11.05 -1.46
CA PRO A 44 -9.73 -12.23 -1.16
C PRO A 44 -10.49 -12.10 0.16
N VAL A 45 -11.72 -12.62 0.19
CA VAL A 45 -12.51 -12.73 1.43
C VAL A 45 -11.72 -13.51 2.49
N GLY A 46 -11.69 -12.98 3.71
CA GLY A 46 -10.89 -13.53 4.81
C GLY A 46 -9.45 -12.99 4.88
N SER A 47 -9.09 -12.05 4.00
CA SER A 47 -7.89 -11.22 4.17
C SER A 47 -8.18 -10.05 5.11
N ASP A 48 -7.15 -9.55 5.77
CA ASP A 48 -7.24 -8.43 6.70
C ASP A 48 -6.37 -7.25 6.25
N LEU A 49 -6.72 -6.03 6.67
CA LEU A 49 -5.93 -4.83 6.46
C LEU A 49 -5.18 -4.45 7.72
N PHE A 50 -3.94 -4.01 7.53
CA PHE A 50 -3.04 -3.60 8.61
C PHE A 50 -2.49 -2.21 8.33
N GLU A 51 -2.52 -1.38 9.37
CA GLU A 51 -1.64 -0.23 9.47
C GLU A 51 -0.21 -0.70 9.72
N LEU A 52 0.76 0.01 9.14
CA LEU A 52 2.18 -0.16 9.39
C LEU A 52 2.73 1.06 10.16
N PRO A 53 2.69 1.09 11.49
CA PRO A 53 3.10 2.25 12.27
C PRO A 53 4.55 2.67 12.00
N GLY A 54 4.77 3.97 11.79
CA GLY A 54 6.09 4.52 11.48
C GLY A 54 6.64 4.13 10.09
N CYS A 55 5.82 3.52 9.24
CA CYS A 55 6.15 3.24 7.86
C CYS A 55 5.48 4.27 6.95
N LYS A 56 6.26 5.12 6.31
CA LYS A 56 5.79 6.18 5.42
C LYS A 56 5.40 5.58 4.06
N PRO A 57 4.16 5.70 3.58
CA PRO A 57 3.71 5.08 2.33
C PRO A 57 4.44 5.65 1.12
N VAL A 58 4.66 4.80 0.12
CA VAL A 58 5.16 5.20 -1.20
C VAL A 58 4.05 4.99 -2.23
N GLY A 59 3.70 6.06 -2.93
CA GLY A 59 2.78 6.03 -4.06
C GLY A 59 3.47 6.32 -5.38
N TYR A 60 2.77 6.10 -6.49
CA TYR A 60 3.23 6.53 -7.81
C TYR A 60 2.38 7.69 -8.31
N ASN A 61 3.02 8.80 -8.64
CA ASN A 61 2.35 9.94 -9.25
C ASN A 61 2.32 9.75 -10.78
N PRO A 62 1.14 9.57 -11.40
CA PRO A 62 1.03 9.34 -12.83
C PRO A 62 1.32 10.59 -13.69
N GLU A 63 1.21 11.80 -13.11
CA GLU A 63 1.48 13.06 -13.80
C GLU A 63 2.98 13.31 -13.94
N THR A 64 3.73 13.16 -12.83
CA THR A 64 5.19 13.34 -12.83
C THR A 64 5.93 12.07 -13.24
N ARG A 65 5.27 10.91 -13.19
CA ARG A 65 5.81 9.57 -13.44
C ARG A 65 6.89 9.15 -12.43
N GLU A 66 6.75 9.61 -11.19
CA GLU A 66 7.72 9.37 -10.11
C GLU A 66 7.11 8.60 -8.94
N PHE A 67 7.96 7.89 -8.20
CA PHE A 67 7.61 7.34 -6.90
C PHE A 67 7.71 8.44 -5.85
N VAL A 68 6.63 8.67 -5.11
CA VAL A 68 6.50 9.75 -4.13
C VAL A 68 6.35 9.14 -2.74
N LEU A 69 7.19 9.61 -1.83
CA LEU A 69 7.03 9.35 -0.40
C LEU A 69 5.96 10.29 0.16
N LEU A 70 4.89 9.74 0.73
CA LEU A 70 3.81 10.53 1.31
C LEU A 70 3.92 10.49 2.84
N GLU A 71 4.39 11.58 3.44
CA GLU A 71 4.50 11.68 4.91
C GLU A 71 3.22 12.21 5.54
N GLU A 72 2.56 13.14 4.85
CA GLU A 72 1.35 13.81 5.29
C GLU A 72 0.35 13.93 4.14
N TYR A 73 -0.93 13.87 4.47
CA TYR A 73 -2.03 14.11 3.55
C TYR A 73 -3.07 15.01 4.22
N HIS A 74 -3.44 16.11 3.56
CA HIS A 74 -4.32 17.16 4.12
C HIS A 74 -3.94 17.61 5.54
N GLY A 75 -2.63 17.76 5.80
CA GLY A 75 -2.10 18.20 7.09
C GLY A 75 -2.12 17.16 8.21
N GLN A 76 -2.35 15.88 7.89
CA GLN A 76 -2.28 14.77 8.84
C GLN A 76 -1.19 13.80 8.45
N THR A 77 -0.38 13.35 9.41
CA THR A 77 0.58 12.27 9.18
C THR A 77 -0.14 10.99 8.80
N VAL A 78 0.36 10.31 7.78
CA VAL A 78 -0.21 9.05 7.29
C VAL A 78 0.80 7.91 7.42
N SER A 79 0.29 6.70 7.64
CA SER A 79 1.07 5.47 7.64
C SER A 79 0.70 4.59 6.47
N ALA A 80 1.63 3.74 6.06
CA ALA A 80 1.38 2.76 5.02
C ALA A 80 0.35 1.73 5.50
N ALA A 81 -0.49 1.30 4.57
CA ALA A 81 -1.39 0.16 4.77
C ALA A 81 -0.86 -1.05 3.98
N ALA A 82 -1.14 -2.24 4.49
CA ALA A 82 -0.85 -3.50 3.81
C ALA A 82 -1.96 -4.52 4.06
N ALA A 83 -2.08 -5.50 3.17
CA ALA A 83 -2.98 -6.62 3.35
C ALA A 83 -2.25 -7.84 3.93
N PHE A 84 -2.92 -8.57 4.80
CA PHE A 84 -2.59 -9.95 5.13
C PHE A 84 -3.52 -10.87 4.34
N MET A 85 -2.96 -11.57 3.37
CA MET A 85 -3.72 -12.35 2.40
C MET A 85 -4.36 -13.58 3.07
N ALA A 86 -5.59 -13.89 2.66
CA ALA A 86 -6.23 -15.15 2.97
C ALA A 86 -5.35 -16.34 2.54
N PRO A 87 -5.47 -17.52 3.19
CA PRO A 87 -4.74 -18.71 2.79
C PRO A 87 -4.95 -19.10 1.33
N ALA A 88 -3.96 -19.80 0.75
CA ALA A 88 -3.94 -20.25 -0.65
C ALA A 88 -3.76 -19.15 -1.71
N TYR A 89 -3.47 -17.91 -1.31
CA TYR A 89 -3.06 -16.83 -2.20
C TYR A 89 -1.57 -16.51 -2.06
N MET A 90 -0.96 -16.01 -3.13
CA MET A 90 0.47 -15.70 -3.19
C MET A 90 0.71 -14.19 -3.15
N GLN A 91 1.62 -13.75 -2.29
CA GLN A 91 2.12 -12.38 -2.29
C GLN A 91 3.20 -12.22 -3.37
N LEU A 92 2.92 -11.41 -4.40
CA LEU A 92 3.92 -10.99 -5.38
C LEU A 92 4.78 -9.82 -4.88
N TYR A 93 4.13 -8.82 -4.28
CA TYR A 93 4.78 -7.61 -3.79
C TYR A 93 4.42 -7.33 -2.33
N ARG A 94 5.40 -6.82 -1.58
CA ARG A 94 5.15 -6.27 -0.24
C ARG A 94 4.58 -4.85 -0.36
N GLY A 95 3.93 -4.35 0.69
CA GLY A 95 3.59 -2.94 0.79
C GLY A 95 4.83 -2.06 0.59
N ALA A 96 4.71 -1.01 -0.24
CA ALA A 96 5.79 -0.08 -0.48
C ALA A 96 5.80 1.05 0.55
N TYR A 97 6.88 1.12 1.32
CA TYR A 97 7.05 2.13 2.35
C TYR A 97 8.53 2.41 2.63
N VAL A 98 8.79 3.57 3.24
CA VAL A 98 10.08 3.88 3.89
C VAL A 98 9.89 3.82 5.40
N LYS A 99 10.69 2.99 6.06
CA LYS A 99 10.64 2.84 7.51
C LYS A 99 11.32 4.03 8.18
N ALA A 100 10.63 4.70 9.10
CA ALA A 100 11.24 5.75 9.93
C ALA A 100 12.29 5.15 10.89
N TYR A 101 13.27 5.96 11.29
CA TYR A 101 14.40 5.51 12.12
C TYR A 101 13.97 4.84 13.43
N ASN A 102 12.92 5.37 14.07
CA ASN A 102 12.36 4.89 15.33
C ASN A 102 11.11 4.01 15.16
N ALA A 103 10.79 3.58 13.94
CA ALA A 103 9.58 2.79 13.70
C ALA A 103 9.70 1.41 14.39
N PRO A 104 8.61 0.91 15.01
CA PRO A 104 8.63 -0.34 15.73
C PRO A 104 8.99 -1.52 14.81
N THR A 105 9.41 -2.63 15.42
CA THR A 105 9.50 -3.89 14.70
C THR A 105 8.09 -4.42 14.48
N LEU A 106 7.72 -4.59 13.21
CA LEU A 106 6.45 -5.19 12.83
C LEU A 106 6.49 -6.71 13.08
N PRO A 107 5.36 -7.34 13.44
CA PRO A 107 5.21 -8.79 13.43
C PRO A 107 5.65 -9.44 12.11
N LEU A 108 5.98 -10.73 12.12
CA LEU A 108 6.45 -11.44 10.92
C LEU A 108 5.28 -11.90 10.02
N TYR A 109 4.47 -10.95 9.57
CA TYR A 109 3.37 -11.21 8.62
C TYR A 109 3.77 -10.91 7.17
N ALA A 110 3.01 -11.49 6.24
CA ALA A 110 3.14 -11.23 4.81
C ALA A 110 2.41 -9.93 4.43
N TYR A 111 3.02 -8.78 4.75
CA TYR A 111 2.49 -7.45 4.45
C TYR A 111 2.47 -7.19 2.95
N THR A 112 1.38 -7.58 2.31
CA THR A 112 1.15 -7.52 0.87
C THR A 112 0.75 -6.11 0.45
N ALA A 113 1.21 -5.68 -0.73
CA ALA A 113 0.77 -4.40 -1.31
C ALA A 113 -0.76 -4.40 -1.49
N VAL A 114 -1.39 -3.28 -1.19
CA VAL A 114 -2.85 -3.13 -1.34
C VAL A 114 -3.18 -1.75 -1.92
N GLY A 115 -4.21 -1.71 -2.74
CA GLY A 115 -4.76 -0.49 -3.30
C GLY A 115 -6.28 -0.51 -3.34
N TRP A 116 -6.89 0.63 -3.66
CA TRP A 116 -8.33 0.78 -3.72
C TRP A 116 -8.79 1.15 -5.12
N LYS A 117 -9.85 0.51 -5.61
CA LYS A 117 -10.38 0.78 -6.94
C LYS A 117 -11.83 0.33 -7.03
N ASN A 118 -12.70 1.15 -7.61
CA ASN A 118 -14.09 0.78 -7.92
C ASN A 118 -14.90 0.22 -6.71
N GLY A 119 -14.59 0.65 -5.49
CA GLY A 119 -15.32 0.21 -4.29
C GLY A 119 -14.80 -1.09 -3.65
N GLU A 120 -13.65 -1.61 -4.09
CA GLU A 120 -13.03 -2.81 -3.52
C GLU A 120 -11.50 -2.65 -3.40
N PHE A 121 -10.92 -3.43 -2.50
CA PHE A 121 -9.46 -3.53 -2.35
C PHE A 121 -8.89 -4.50 -3.39
N TYR A 122 -7.66 -4.23 -3.82
CA TYR A 122 -6.88 -5.03 -4.76
C TYR A 122 -5.45 -5.21 -4.24
#